data_AF-A0A355V6U9-F1
#
_entry.id   AF-A0A355V6U9-F1
#
_cell.length_a   1.000
_cell.length_b   1.000
_cell.length_c   1.000
_cell.angle_alpha   90.00
_cell.angle_beta   90.00
_cell.angle_gamma   90.00
#
_symmetry.space_group_name_H-M   'P 1'
#
loop_
_entity.id
_entity.type
_entity.pdbx_description
1 polymer ?
#
loop_
_entity_poly.entity_id
_entity_poly.type
_entity_poly.pdbx_seq_one_letter_code
_entity_poly.pdbx_strand_id
1 'polypeptide(L)'
;MKSHVVLLLILLLSSLNSASAQSDDADCSQARLFTFSWQFSPACDMQARGGTTQGAELELAEAPSDAWQALQNDGLEDFERDRMAILSMAGGYRVSFDFLETVGYTPGFEPDRPYQSWATEYVYVIEDRDDFISLQHIMVMQYVDESGNVSAPMVQKHWRQDWQYEPSSIRVFNGLDEFVSQPLVAEEMEGVWSQSVYQVDDSPRYAAVGRWQHDHNISSWLSSTTWRPLPRRESSVRQDYQVLVGTNRHTITPTGWVQEEENFKVALDAPGQLRESQP
;
A
#
# COMPACT_ATOMS: atom_id res chain seq x y z
N MET A 1 65.08 -39.25 48.34
CA MET A 1 65.20 -39.01 46.88
C MET A 1 63.94 -39.53 46.20
N LYS A 2 63.11 -38.64 45.66
CA LYS A 2 61.95 -38.84 44.75
C LYS A 2 61.28 -37.46 44.61
N SER A 3 61.88 -36.58 43.83
CA SER A 3 61.55 -36.27 42.43
C SER A 3 60.23 -35.50 42.31
N HIS A 4 60.38 -34.18 42.13
CA HIS A 4 59.32 -33.25 41.79
C HIS A 4 58.76 -33.57 40.40
N VAL A 5 57.44 -33.64 40.27
CA VAL A 5 56.75 -33.56 38.98
C VAL A 5 55.95 -32.27 39.00
N VAL A 6 56.48 -31.26 38.30
CA VAL A 6 55.79 -30.02 37.96
C VAL A 6 54.82 -30.35 36.83
N LEU A 7 53.52 -30.27 37.09
CA LEU A 7 52.50 -30.45 36.08
C LEU A 7 52.32 -29.11 35.33
N LEU A 8 52.86 -29.06 34.11
CA LEU A 8 52.73 -27.93 33.19
C LEU A 8 51.30 -27.97 32.59
N LEU A 9 50.44 -27.03 33.00
CA LEU A 9 49.09 -26.90 32.45
C LEU A 9 49.18 -26.14 31.11
N ILE A 10 49.14 -26.87 30.00
CA ILE A 10 49.08 -26.28 28.65
C ILE A 10 47.63 -25.83 28.39
N LEU A 11 47.41 -24.52 28.40
CA LEU A 11 46.18 -23.89 27.90
C LEU A 11 46.13 -24.04 26.37
N LEU A 12 45.36 -25.02 25.88
CA LEU A 12 44.94 -25.09 24.49
C LEU A 12 43.85 -24.04 24.24
N LEU A 13 44.25 -22.90 23.66
CA LEU A 13 43.35 -21.96 23.00
C LEU A 13 42.82 -22.63 21.72
N SER A 14 41.71 -23.34 21.81
CA SER A 14 40.93 -23.73 20.65
C SER A 14 40.23 -22.48 20.11
N SER A 15 40.84 -21.88 19.09
CA SER A 15 40.15 -20.94 18.20
C SER A 15 39.00 -21.68 17.52
N LEU A 16 37.78 -21.47 18.03
CA LEU A 16 36.55 -21.72 17.29
C LEU A 16 36.54 -20.75 16.12
N ASN A 17 37.15 -21.15 15.02
CA ASN A 17 36.81 -20.63 13.71
C ASN A 17 35.35 -21.04 13.46
N SER A 18 34.41 -20.14 13.76
CA SER A 18 33.10 -20.20 13.16
C SER A 18 33.30 -20.00 11.67
N ALA A 19 33.48 -21.10 10.94
CA ALA A 19 33.40 -21.10 9.50
C ALA A 19 32.03 -20.51 9.15
N SER A 20 32.03 -19.32 8.55
CA SER A 20 30.84 -18.86 7.84
C SER A 20 30.54 -19.93 6.81
N ALA A 21 29.44 -20.65 6.98
CA ALA A 21 28.91 -21.49 5.92
C ALA A 21 28.70 -20.55 4.72
N GLN A 22 29.56 -20.72 3.72
CA GLN A 22 29.45 -20.02 2.46
C GLN A 22 28.19 -20.58 1.82
N SER A 23 27.12 -19.78 1.82
CA SER A 23 25.90 -20.11 1.09
C SER A 23 26.28 -20.32 -0.37
N ASP A 24 25.83 -21.42 -0.97
CA ASP A 24 25.99 -21.64 -2.41
C ASP A 24 25.40 -20.44 -3.17
N ASP A 25 26.25 -19.63 -3.79
CA ASP A 25 25.82 -18.52 -4.63
C ASP A 25 25.07 -19.09 -5.83
N ALA A 26 23.78 -18.79 -5.93
CA ALA A 26 22.97 -19.20 -7.06
C ALA A 26 23.43 -18.46 -8.34
N ASP A 27 23.77 -19.21 -9.40
CA ASP A 27 24.18 -18.66 -10.70
C ASP A 27 22.96 -18.04 -11.44
N CYS A 28 22.63 -16.78 -11.10
CA CYS A 28 21.49 -16.05 -11.65
C CYS A 28 21.81 -15.45 -13.04
N SER A 29 22.08 -16.28 -14.06
CA SER A 29 22.54 -15.80 -15.38
C SER A 29 21.50 -15.12 -16.29
N GLN A 30 20.22 -14.95 -15.88
CA GLN A 30 19.19 -14.29 -16.72
C GLN A 30 18.09 -13.49 -15.98
N ALA A 31 18.24 -13.19 -14.68
CA ALA A 31 17.19 -12.42 -13.99
C ALA A 31 17.40 -10.92 -14.23
N ARG A 32 16.56 -10.28 -15.05
CA ARG A 32 16.44 -8.81 -15.04
C ARG A 32 15.87 -8.39 -13.68
N LEU A 33 16.73 -8.32 -12.67
CA LEU A 33 16.43 -7.87 -11.32
C LEU A 33 16.27 -6.34 -11.35
N PHE A 34 15.04 -5.88 -11.56
CA PHE A 34 14.63 -4.57 -11.05
C PHE A 34 13.52 -4.79 -10.03
N THR A 35 13.92 -5.30 -8.87
CA THR A 35 13.17 -5.08 -7.65
C THR A 35 14.02 -4.16 -6.81
N PHE A 36 13.55 -2.94 -6.51
CA PHE A 36 14.29 -1.91 -5.75
C PHE A 36 14.57 -2.30 -4.28
N SER A 37 14.36 -3.56 -3.92
CA SER A 37 14.52 -4.12 -2.58
C SER A 37 15.23 -5.47 -2.66
N TRP A 38 16.01 -5.80 -1.62
CA TRP A 38 16.64 -7.11 -1.41
C TRP A 38 17.80 -7.49 -2.34
N GLN A 39 18.70 -6.53 -2.63
CA GLN A 39 19.94 -6.74 -3.40
C GLN A 39 20.88 -7.84 -2.88
N PHE A 40 20.66 -8.33 -1.65
CA PHE A 40 21.46 -9.39 -1.01
C PHE A 40 20.69 -10.72 -0.86
N SER A 41 19.47 -10.82 -1.40
CA SER A 41 18.74 -12.08 -1.38
C SER A 41 19.39 -13.08 -2.34
N PRO A 42 19.71 -14.31 -1.91
CA PRO A 42 20.27 -15.35 -2.77
C PRO A 42 19.21 -15.96 -3.71
N ALA A 43 17.93 -15.63 -3.53
CA ALA A 43 16.84 -16.15 -4.36
C ALA A 43 16.80 -15.47 -5.75
N CYS A 44 17.08 -16.23 -6.81
CA CYS A 44 17.05 -15.73 -8.19
C CYS A 44 15.63 -15.56 -8.76
N ASP A 45 14.56 -15.96 -8.06
CA ASP A 45 13.20 -16.10 -8.61
C ASP A 45 12.22 -14.98 -8.18
N MET A 46 12.71 -13.76 -7.96
CA MET A 46 11.90 -12.57 -7.59
C MET A 46 11.03 -12.00 -8.73
N GLN A 47 10.64 -12.84 -9.71
CA GLN A 47 9.68 -12.44 -10.73
C GLN A 47 8.32 -12.17 -10.09
N ALA A 48 7.69 -11.05 -10.46
CA ALA A 48 6.38 -10.69 -9.96
C ALA A 48 5.34 -11.78 -10.31
N ARG A 49 4.53 -12.13 -9.33
CA ARG A 49 3.37 -13.00 -9.48
C ARG A 49 2.10 -12.18 -9.75
N GLY A 50 1.11 -12.76 -10.41
CA GLY A 50 -0.14 -12.09 -10.77
C GLY A 50 -0.10 -11.39 -12.13
N GLY A 51 -1.19 -10.72 -12.50
CA GLY A 51 -1.26 -9.91 -13.72
C GLY A 51 -1.05 -10.67 -15.04
N THR A 52 -1.29 -11.99 -15.06
CA THR A 52 -0.95 -12.85 -16.21
C THR A 52 -1.91 -12.72 -17.40
N THR A 53 -3.03 -12.04 -17.23
CA THR A 53 -4.03 -11.81 -18.28
C THR A 53 -3.71 -10.55 -19.08
N GLN A 54 -4.09 -10.51 -20.35
CA GLN A 54 -3.97 -9.32 -21.19
C GLN A 54 -5.32 -8.60 -21.32
N GLY A 55 -5.30 -7.27 -21.23
CA GLY A 55 -6.46 -6.42 -21.45
C GLY A 55 -6.65 -6.03 -22.90
N ALA A 56 -7.84 -5.55 -23.24
CA ALA A 56 -8.10 -4.91 -24.53
C ALA A 56 -7.16 -3.69 -24.74
N GLU A 57 -6.92 -3.34 -26.01
CA GLU A 57 -6.19 -2.12 -26.36
C GLU A 57 -6.95 -0.88 -25.86
N LEU A 58 -6.20 0.09 -25.34
CA LEU A 58 -6.73 1.32 -24.76
C LEU A 58 -6.13 2.53 -25.46
N GLU A 59 -6.96 3.53 -25.70
CA GLU A 59 -6.51 4.88 -26.04
C GLU A 59 -6.22 5.63 -24.73
N LEU A 60 -5.00 6.15 -24.59
CA LEU A 60 -4.57 6.86 -23.39
C LEU A 60 -4.52 8.36 -23.64
N ALA A 61 -4.81 9.16 -22.62
CA ALA A 61 -4.64 10.60 -22.69
C ALA A 61 -3.16 10.98 -22.87
N GLU A 62 -2.88 11.81 -23.87
CA GLU A 62 -1.53 12.32 -24.17
C GLU A 62 -1.24 13.69 -23.54
N ALA A 63 -2.28 14.38 -23.05
CA ALA A 63 -2.21 15.72 -22.49
C ALA A 63 -2.75 15.75 -21.05
N PRO A 64 -2.29 16.69 -20.21
CA PRO A 64 -2.83 16.87 -18.87
C PRO A 64 -4.34 17.12 -18.88
N SER A 65 -5.06 16.56 -17.91
CA SER A 65 -6.51 16.72 -17.79
C SER A 65 -6.88 18.17 -17.42
N ASP A 66 -8.07 18.62 -17.84
CA ASP A 66 -8.59 19.94 -17.48
C ASP A 66 -8.69 20.11 -15.95
N ALA A 67 -9.03 19.03 -15.24
CA ALA A 67 -9.07 19.02 -13.77
C ALA A 67 -7.69 19.24 -13.15
N TRP A 68 -6.64 18.60 -13.67
CA TRP A 68 -5.27 18.83 -13.21
C TRP A 68 -4.80 20.25 -13.52
N GLN A 69 -5.13 20.79 -14.70
CA GLN A 69 -4.79 22.16 -15.07
C GLN A 69 -5.49 23.18 -14.18
N ALA A 70 -6.77 22.97 -13.85
CA ALA A 70 -7.54 23.83 -12.95
C ALA A 70 -6.91 23.91 -11.55
N LEU A 71 -6.37 22.79 -11.05
CA LEU A 71 -5.67 22.72 -9.76
C LEU A 71 -4.40 23.60 -9.69
N GLN A 72 -3.80 23.93 -10.84
CA GLN A 72 -2.60 24.78 -10.92
C GLN A 72 -2.91 26.29 -10.88
N ASN A 73 -4.18 26.68 -10.77
CA ASN A 73 -4.54 28.09 -10.75
C ASN A 73 -4.07 28.78 -9.44
N ASP A 74 -3.35 29.89 -9.57
CA ASP A 74 -2.79 30.65 -8.44
C ASP A 74 -3.85 31.31 -7.55
N GLY A 75 -5.08 31.49 -8.05
CA GLY A 75 -6.16 32.16 -7.32
C GLY A 75 -7.00 31.29 -6.40
N LEU A 76 -6.66 30.01 -6.22
CA LEU A 76 -7.43 29.07 -5.38
C LEU A 76 -7.01 29.17 -3.92
N GLU A 77 -8.00 29.31 -3.04
CA GLU A 77 -7.83 29.10 -1.60
C GLU A 77 -7.54 27.62 -1.30
N ASP A 78 -6.89 27.34 -0.18
CA ASP A 78 -6.46 25.97 0.19
C ASP A 78 -7.63 24.97 0.17
N PHE A 79 -8.77 25.33 0.77
CA PHE A 79 -9.97 24.48 0.77
C PHE A 79 -10.47 24.16 -0.66
N GLU A 80 -10.52 25.15 -1.55
CA GLU A 80 -10.96 24.94 -2.93
C GLU A 80 -9.98 24.04 -3.69
N ARG A 81 -8.68 24.23 -3.42
CA ARG A 81 -7.60 23.45 -4.01
C ARG A 81 -7.63 21.99 -3.55
N ASP A 82 -7.88 21.73 -2.27
CA ASP A 82 -8.07 20.39 -1.71
C ASP A 82 -9.24 19.67 -2.41
N ARG A 83 -10.38 20.35 -2.53
CA ARG A 83 -11.58 19.80 -3.20
C ARG A 83 -11.29 19.49 -4.65
N MET A 84 -10.65 20.40 -5.37
CA MET A 84 -10.27 20.18 -6.77
C MET A 84 -9.31 19.00 -6.91
N ALA A 85 -8.37 18.82 -5.97
CA ALA A 85 -7.50 17.66 -5.96
C ALA A 85 -8.30 16.36 -5.80
N ILE A 86 -9.28 16.32 -4.87
CA ILE A 86 -10.16 15.16 -4.70
C ILE A 86 -10.98 14.88 -5.97
N LEU A 87 -11.65 15.90 -6.51
CA LEU A 87 -12.49 15.77 -7.71
C LEU A 87 -11.68 15.38 -8.95
N SER A 88 -10.40 15.77 -9.03
CA SER A 88 -9.51 15.40 -10.14
C SER A 88 -9.19 13.90 -10.22
N MET A 89 -9.48 13.14 -9.16
CA MET A 89 -9.39 11.68 -9.17
C MET A 89 -10.53 11.01 -9.94
N ALA A 90 -11.58 11.74 -10.32
CA ALA A 90 -12.67 11.22 -11.13
C ALA A 90 -12.27 11.11 -12.61
N GLY A 91 -12.60 9.99 -13.25
CA GLY A 91 -12.21 9.72 -14.63
C GLY A 91 -12.09 8.23 -14.95
N GLY A 92 -11.67 7.93 -16.18
CA GLY A 92 -11.34 6.57 -16.62
C GLY A 92 -9.83 6.34 -16.63
N TYR A 93 -9.38 5.22 -16.07
CA TYR A 93 -7.97 4.93 -15.87
C TYR A 93 -7.60 3.51 -16.28
N ARG A 94 -6.41 3.36 -16.86
CA ARG A 94 -5.64 2.13 -16.78
C ARG A 94 -4.87 2.14 -15.46
N VAL A 95 -5.11 1.14 -14.62
CA VAL A 95 -4.58 1.05 -13.25
C VAL A 95 -3.58 -0.09 -13.17
N SER A 96 -2.45 0.12 -12.51
CA SER A 96 -1.56 -0.94 -12.03
C SER A 96 -1.62 -1.03 -10.51
N PHE A 97 -1.46 -2.24 -9.99
CA PHE A 97 -1.31 -2.48 -8.57
C PHE A 97 0.01 -3.19 -8.33
N ASP A 98 0.86 -2.60 -7.50
CA ASP A 98 2.21 -3.06 -7.23
C ASP A 98 2.38 -3.27 -5.73
N PHE A 99 2.68 -4.49 -5.31
CA PHE A 99 2.86 -4.84 -3.89
C PHE A 99 4.22 -5.48 -3.67
N LEU A 100 4.98 -4.89 -2.76
CA LEU A 100 6.35 -5.27 -2.47
C LEU A 100 6.61 -5.21 -0.96
N GLU A 101 7.10 -6.30 -0.39
CA GLU A 101 7.71 -6.27 0.94
C GLU A 101 9.15 -5.77 0.77
N THR A 102 9.55 -4.75 1.54
CA THR A 102 10.84 -4.05 1.33
C THR A 102 11.84 -4.23 2.47
N VAL A 103 11.36 -4.38 3.71
CA VAL A 103 12.17 -4.54 4.92
C VAL A 103 11.53 -5.58 5.84
N GLY A 104 12.38 -6.39 6.47
CA GLY A 104 12.02 -7.47 7.36
C GLY A 104 12.58 -7.17 8.74
N TYR A 105 11.71 -7.18 9.75
CA TYR A 105 12.07 -6.78 11.12
C TYR A 105 12.31 -7.98 12.05
N THR A 106 12.23 -9.20 11.53
CA THR A 106 12.39 -10.43 12.31
C THR A 106 13.58 -11.27 11.80
N PRO A 107 14.31 -11.97 12.70
CA PRO A 107 15.37 -12.87 12.28
C PRO A 107 14.85 -13.97 11.35
N GLY A 108 15.55 -14.20 10.24
CA GLY A 108 15.15 -15.21 9.26
C GLY A 108 13.94 -14.82 8.39
N PHE A 109 13.57 -13.54 8.36
CA PHE A 109 12.54 -13.06 7.44
C PHE A 109 12.95 -13.31 5.98
N GLU A 110 12.05 -13.95 5.23
CA GLU A 110 12.17 -14.13 3.80
C GLU A 110 11.02 -13.35 3.13
N PRO A 111 11.32 -12.37 2.26
CA PRO A 111 10.28 -11.61 1.58
C PRO A 111 9.52 -12.50 0.60
N ASP A 112 8.21 -12.29 0.50
CA ASP A 112 7.42 -12.87 -0.59
C ASP A 112 7.83 -12.27 -1.94
N ARG A 113 7.67 -13.07 -3.01
CA ARG A 113 7.78 -12.55 -4.39
C ARG A 113 6.79 -11.40 -4.61
N PRO A 114 7.20 -10.31 -5.30
CA PRO A 114 6.35 -9.16 -5.55
C PRO A 114 5.04 -9.59 -6.23
N TYR A 115 3.94 -8.90 -5.92
CA TYR A 115 2.65 -9.17 -6.55
C TYR A 115 2.24 -7.97 -7.41
N GLN A 116 1.87 -8.25 -8.65
CA GLN A 116 1.38 -7.26 -9.59
C GLN A 116 0.00 -7.65 -10.11
N SER A 117 -0.83 -6.64 -10.35
CA SER A 117 -2.11 -6.77 -11.02
C SER A 117 -2.40 -5.51 -11.81
N TRP A 118 -3.45 -5.53 -12.63
CA TRP A 118 -3.89 -4.37 -13.39
C TRP A 118 -5.41 -4.33 -13.46
N ALA A 119 -5.94 -3.15 -13.77
CA ALA A 119 -7.35 -2.95 -14.04
C ALA A 119 -7.60 -1.84 -15.07
N THR A 120 -8.81 -1.80 -15.59
CA THR A 120 -9.42 -0.62 -16.18
C THR A 120 -10.57 -0.20 -15.27
N GLU A 121 -10.53 1.05 -14.80
CA GLU A 121 -11.40 1.56 -13.76
C GLU A 121 -12.01 2.90 -14.14
N TYR A 122 -13.28 3.09 -13.81
CA TYR A 122 -13.94 4.38 -13.84
C TYR A 122 -14.23 4.84 -12.41
N VAL A 123 -13.85 6.08 -12.12
CA VAL A 123 -14.11 6.76 -10.86
C VAL A 123 -15.17 7.81 -11.09
N TYR A 124 -16.31 7.65 -10.42
CA TYR A 124 -17.47 8.54 -10.53
C TYR A 124 -17.63 9.38 -9.28
N VAL A 125 -17.89 10.67 -9.45
CA VAL A 125 -18.40 11.52 -8.37
C VAL A 125 -19.87 11.18 -8.17
N ILE A 126 -20.21 10.60 -7.02
CA ILE A 126 -21.60 10.23 -6.69
C ILE A 126 -22.24 11.19 -5.68
N GLU A 127 -21.42 11.99 -5.00
CA GLU A 127 -21.87 13.09 -4.15
C GLU A 127 -20.81 14.18 -4.15
N ASP A 128 -21.25 15.43 -4.26
CA ASP A 128 -20.41 16.64 -4.24
C ASP A 128 -21.18 17.73 -3.49
N ARG A 129 -20.93 17.82 -2.19
CA ARG A 129 -21.40 18.88 -1.30
C ARG A 129 -20.19 19.67 -0.82
N ASP A 130 -20.40 20.89 -0.36
CA ASP A 130 -19.34 21.81 0.05
C ASP A 130 -18.25 21.13 0.91
N ASP A 131 -18.65 20.50 2.02
CA ASP A 131 -17.76 19.84 2.98
C ASP A 131 -17.56 18.34 2.73
N PHE A 132 -18.15 17.76 1.67
CA PHE A 132 -18.20 16.31 1.47
C PHE A 132 -18.16 15.89 0.01
N ILE A 133 -17.28 14.96 -0.34
CA ILE A 133 -17.18 14.38 -1.69
C ILE A 133 -17.16 12.86 -1.58
N SER A 134 -17.95 12.16 -2.40
CA SER A 134 -17.92 10.70 -2.49
C SER A 134 -17.58 10.23 -3.89
N LEU A 135 -16.55 9.39 -3.99
CA LEU A 135 -16.05 8.82 -5.23
C LEU A 135 -16.27 7.30 -5.26
N GLN A 136 -16.95 6.82 -6.29
CA GLN A 136 -17.24 5.41 -6.52
C GLN A 136 -16.34 4.85 -7.63
N HIS A 137 -15.54 3.85 -7.28
CA HIS A 137 -14.66 3.16 -8.21
C HIS A 137 -15.35 1.90 -8.76
N ILE A 138 -15.43 1.80 -10.09
CA ILE A 138 -16.03 0.68 -10.82
C ILE A 138 -15.00 0.13 -11.80
N MET A 139 -14.62 -1.13 -11.63
CA MET A 139 -13.79 -1.84 -12.61
C MET A 139 -14.64 -2.26 -13.81
N VAL A 140 -14.12 -2.01 -15.01
CA VAL A 140 -14.73 -2.39 -16.29
C VAL A 140 -13.66 -3.11 -17.12
N MET A 141 -13.58 -4.42 -16.97
CA MET A 141 -12.48 -5.23 -17.50
C MET A 141 -12.88 -5.93 -18.81
N GLN A 142 -11.99 -5.89 -19.79
CA GLN A 142 -12.07 -6.72 -20.99
C GLN A 142 -10.77 -7.49 -21.16
N TYR A 143 -10.86 -8.77 -21.49
CA TYR A 143 -9.72 -9.66 -21.62
C TYR A 143 -9.53 -10.10 -23.06
N VAL A 144 -8.26 -10.28 -23.45
CA VAL A 144 -7.89 -10.84 -24.74
C VAL A 144 -7.57 -12.33 -24.56
N ASP A 145 -8.22 -13.17 -25.34
CA ASP A 145 -7.95 -14.62 -25.35
C ASP A 145 -6.72 -14.99 -26.19
N GLU A 146 -6.30 -16.25 -26.17
CA GLU A 146 -5.14 -16.75 -26.92
C GLU A 146 -5.28 -16.58 -28.45
N SER A 147 -6.51 -16.42 -28.95
CA SER A 147 -6.82 -16.20 -30.37
C SER A 147 -6.92 -14.71 -30.73
N GLY A 148 -6.72 -13.81 -29.77
CA GLY A 148 -6.80 -12.36 -29.95
C GLY A 148 -8.21 -11.78 -29.88
N ASN A 149 -9.22 -12.56 -29.47
CA ASN A 149 -10.58 -12.04 -29.34
C ASN A 149 -10.76 -11.31 -28.00
N VAL A 150 -11.52 -10.21 -28.03
CA VAL A 150 -11.83 -9.42 -26.84
C VAL A 150 -13.13 -9.93 -26.20
N SER A 151 -13.09 -10.17 -24.89
CA SER A 151 -14.28 -10.57 -24.12
C SER A 151 -15.33 -9.46 -24.03
N ALA A 152 -16.56 -9.84 -23.69
CA ALA A 152 -17.53 -8.89 -23.17
C ALA A 152 -16.98 -8.19 -21.89
N PRO A 153 -17.39 -6.94 -21.61
CA PRO A 153 -16.95 -6.23 -20.43
C PRO A 153 -17.48 -6.89 -19.15
N MET A 154 -16.58 -7.08 -18.20
CA MET A 154 -16.88 -7.53 -16.84
C MET A 154 -16.89 -6.29 -15.93
N VAL A 155 -18.08 -5.95 -15.43
CA VAL A 155 -18.28 -4.75 -14.60
C VAL A 155 -18.43 -5.17 -13.14
N GLN A 156 -17.62 -4.59 -12.27
CA GLN A 156 -17.66 -4.86 -10.84
C GLN A 156 -17.39 -3.58 -10.06
N LYS A 157 -18.20 -3.34 -9.02
CA LYS A 157 -17.88 -2.34 -8.01
C LYS A 157 -16.58 -2.72 -7.30
N HIS A 158 -15.62 -1.81 -7.24
CA HIS A 158 -14.31 -2.07 -6.65
C HIS A 158 -14.22 -1.54 -5.22
N TRP A 159 -14.36 -0.24 -5.02
CA TRP A 159 -14.36 0.40 -3.71
C TRP A 159 -14.99 1.78 -3.78
N ARG A 160 -15.29 2.36 -2.62
CA ARG A 160 -15.74 3.75 -2.51
C ARG A 160 -14.83 4.49 -1.55
N GLN A 161 -14.58 5.76 -1.82
CA GLN A 161 -13.94 6.67 -0.88
C GLN A 161 -14.84 7.88 -0.64
N ASP A 162 -15.09 8.14 0.64
CA ASP A 162 -15.81 9.33 1.10
C ASP A 162 -14.81 10.27 1.75
N TRP A 163 -14.86 11.53 1.34
CA TRP A 163 -14.02 12.62 1.79
C TRP A 163 -14.86 13.60 2.58
N GLN A 164 -14.47 13.89 3.82
CA GLN A 164 -15.16 14.85 4.67
C GLN A 164 -14.14 15.87 5.19
N TYR A 165 -14.47 17.14 4.98
CA TYR A 165 -13.73 18.28 5.52
C TYR A 165 -14.05 18.46 7.01
N GLU A 166 -13.01 18.71 7.81
CA GLU A 166 -13.03 18.94 9.26
C GLU A 166 -13.94 17.96 10.03
N PRO A 167 -13.72 16.65 9.90
CA PRO A 167 -14.61 15.64 10.46
C PRO A 167 -14.61 15.67 11.99
N SER A 168 -15.79 15.55 12.60
CA SER A 168 -15.92 15.45 14.07
C SER A 168 -15.55 14.07 14.63
N SER A 169 -15.60 13.03 13.79
CA SER A 169 -15.19 11.66 14.13
C SER A 169 -14.90 10.84 12.88
N ILE A 170 -14.14 9.76 13.05
CA ILE A 170 -13.89 8.75 12.01
C ILE A 170 -14.17 7.34 12.53
N ARG A 171 -14.41 6.38 11.62
CA ARG A 171 -14.55 4.96 11.96
C ARG A 171 -13.22 4.23 11.71
N VAL A 172 -12.50 3.94 12.78
CA VAL A 172 -11.17 3.31 12.72
C VAL A 172 -11.28 1.81 12.85
N PHE A 173 -10.56 1.08 12.00
CA PHE A 173 -10.42 -0.37 12.12
C PHE A 173 -9.48 -0.68 13.30
N ASN A 174 -9.91 -1.55 14.20
CA ASN A 174 -9.16 -1.90 15.41
C ASN A 174 -8.59 -3.34 15.36
N GLY A 175 -8.59 -3.98 14.18
CA GLY A 175 -8.18 -5.37 14.03
C GLY A 175 -9.31 -6.37 14.23
N LEU A 176 -9.14 -7.58 13.69
CA LEU A 176 -10.07 -8.72 13.84
C LEU A 176 -11.53 -8.37 13.54
N ASP A 177 -11.76 -7.69 12.41
CA ASP A 177 -13.09 -7.26 11.93
C ASP A 177 -13.85 -6.28 12.86
N GLU A 178 -13.15 -5.64 13.80
CA GLU A 178 -13.73 -4.62 14.67
C GLU A 178 -13.47 -3.20 14.20
N PHE A 179 -14.49 -2.34 14.36
CA PHE A 179 -14.45 -0.94 13.99
C PHE A 179 -14.94 -0.05 15.14
N VAL A 180 -14.12 0.89 15.57
CA VAL A 180 -14.41 1.82 16.66
C VAL A 180 -14.67 3.22 16.11
N SER A 181 -15.57 3.96 16.75
CA SER A 181 -15.72 5.40 16.47
C SER A 181 -14.69 6.16 17.27
N GLN A 182 -13.89 6.98 16.59
CA GLN A 182 -12.88 7.83 17.21
C GLN A 182 -13.34 9.29 17.07
N PRO A 183 -13.71 9.96 18.18
CA PRO A 183 -13.95 11.40 18.16
C PRO A 183 -12.65 12.14 17.88
N LEU A 184 -12.74 13.27 17.18
CA LEU A 184 -11.61 14.11 16.81
C LEU A 184 -11.73 15.47 17.50
N VAL A 185 -10.58 16.06 17.85
CA VAL A 185 -10.52 17.38 18.49
C VAL A 185 -10.73 18.44 17.41
N ALA A 186 -11.76 19.27 17.55
CA ALA A 186 -12.17 20.21 16.51
C ALA A 186 -11.04 21.17 16.09
N GLU A 187 -10.26 21.65 17.06
CA GLU A 187 -9.13 22.55 16.82
C GLU A 187 -8.00 21.90 16.00
N GLU A 188 -7.85 20.57 16.06
CA GLU A 188 -6.85 19.85 15.26
C GLU A 188 -7.33 19.59 13.83
N MET A 189 -8.65 19.63 13.62
CA MET A 189 -9.30 19.30 12.35
C MET A 189 -9.45 20.49 11.41
N GLU A 190 -9.09 21.70 11.82
CA GLU A 190 -9.10 22.88 10.94
C GLU A 190 -8.23 22.62 9.69
N GLY A 191 -8.83 22.71 8.51
CA GLY A 191 -8.16 22.41 7.24
C GLY A 191 -7.78 20.94 7.01
N VAL A 192 -8.41 19.99 7.71
CA VAL A 192 -8.14 18.55 7.59
C VAL A 192 -9.22 17.86 6.78
N TRP A 193 -8.84 16.92 5.93
CA TRP A 193 -9.76 16.01 5.26
C TRP A 193 -9.62 14.60 5.82
N SER A 194 -10.74 13.93 6.09
CA SER A 194 -10.74 12.47 6.21
C SER A 194 -10.94 11.81 4.87
N GLN A 195 -10.36 10.61 4.74
CA GLN A 195 -10.75 9.61 3.77
C GLN A 195 -11.36 8.42 4.53
N SER A 196 -12.59 8.04 4.18
CA SER A 196 -13.23 6.80 4.62
C SER A 196 -13.41 5.87 3.43
N VAL A 197 -12.82 4.68 3.52
CA VAL A 197 -12.80 3.70 2.44
C VAL A 197 -13.75 2.55 2.73
N TYR A 198 -14.53 2.17 1.72
CA TYR A 198 -15.51 1.09 1.77
C TYR A 198 -15.21 0.02 0.72
N GLN A 199 -15.57 -1.22 1.03
CA GLN A 199 -15.33 -2.39 0.19
C GLN A 199 -16.34 -2.48 -0.97
N VAL A 200 -16.23 -3.56 -1.75
CA VAL A 200 -17.11 -3.89 -2.88
C VAL A 200 -18.60 -3.94 -2.49
N ASP A 201 -18.89 -4.25 -1.23
CA ASP A 201 -20.24 -4.41 -0.65
C ASP A 201 -20.66 -3.22 0.24
N ASP A 202 -19.92 -2.10 0.19
CA ASP A 202 -20.11 -0.93 1.05
C ASP A 202 -19.85 -1.16 2.55
N SER A 203 -19.27 -2.29 2.95
CA SER A 203 -18.76 -2.44 4.32
C SER A 203 -17.56 -1.50 4.55
N PRO A 204 -17.41 -0.89 5.74
CA PRO A 204 -16.23 -0.10 6.07
C PRO A 204 -14.94 -0.92 5.93
N ARG A 205 -13.87 -0.30 5.43
CA ARG A 205 -12.55 -0.91 5.31
C ARG A 205 -11.54 -0.24 6.22
N TYR A 206 -11.37 1.06 6.09
CA TYR A 206 -10.54 1.89 6.97
C TYR A 206 -10.91 3.36 6.82
N ALA A 207 -10.51 4.17 7.79
CA ALA A 207 -10.57 5.62 7.67
C ALA A 207 -9.30 6.24 8.25
N ALA A 208 -8.94 7.41 7.74
CA ALA A 208 -7.85 8.22 8.25
C ALA A 208 -8.12 9.69 8.01
N VAL A 209 -7.57 10.55 8.85
CA VAL A 209 -7.50 12.00 8.62
C VAL A 209 -6.17 12.36 8.00
N GLY A 210 -6.09 13.44 7.27
CA GLY A 210 -4.85 13.87 6.62
C GLY A 210 -4.98 15.27 6.05
N ARG A 211 -3.87 15.78 5.54
CA ARG A 211 -3.82 17.12 4.94
C ARG A 211 -3.33 17.02 3.51
N TRP A 212 -3.95 17.81 2.65
CA TRP A 212 -3.41 18.11 1.34
C TRP A 212 -2.23 19.07 1.46
N GLN A 213 -1.26 18.87 0.59
CA GLN A 213 -0.08 19.71 0.43
C GLN A 213 0.03 20.02 -1.05
N HIS A 214 0.14 21.31 -1.37
CA HIS A 214 0.18 21.80 -2.73
C HIS A 214 1.51 22.51 -2.98
N ASP A 215 2.32 21.90 -3.83
CA ASP A 215 3.51 22.50 -4.42
C ASP A 215 3.24 22.82 -5.90
N HIS A 216 4.13 23.60 -6.53
CA HIS A 216 3.95 24.16 -7.88
C HIS A 216 3.52 23.19 -8.99
N ASN A 217 3.71 21.89 -8.83
CA ASN A 217 3.32 20.87 -9.81
C ASN A 217 2.77 19.58 -9.19
N ILE A 218 2.63 19.53 -7.86
CA ILE A 218 2.28 18.32 -7.11
C ILE A 218 1.25 18.69 -6.06
N SER A 219 0.15 17.94 -6.03
CA SER A 219 -0.84 18.02 -4.96
C SER A 219 -0.97 16.64 -4.33
N SER A 220 -0.62 16.55 -3.05
CA SER A 220 -0.56 15.29 -2.34
C SER A 220 -1.29 15.36 -1.01
N TRP A 221 -2.17 14.40 -0.75
CA TRP A 221 -2.74 14.17 0.56
C TRP A 221 -1.93 13.12 1.30
N LEU A 222 -1.57 13.38 2.56
CA LEU A 222 -0.93 12.39 3.43
C LEU A 222 -1.79 12.14 4.66
N SER A 223 -2.11 10.87 4.90
CA SER A 223 -2.88 10.45 6.06
C SER A 223 -2.05 10.40 7.34
N SER A 224 -2.74 10.51 8.47
CA SER A 224 -2.29 9.98 9.75
C SER A 224 -2.10 8.46 9.67
N THR A 225 -1.41 7.88 10.64
CA THR A 225 -1.34 6.43 10.76
C THR A 225 -2.75 5.84 10.86
N THR A 226 -2.99 4.78 10.09
CA THR A 226 -4.26 4.05 10.05
C THR A 226 -4.01 2.55 10.06
N TRP A 227 -4.96 1.83 10.62
CA TRP A 227 -4.98 0.38 10.70
C TRP A 227 -5.95 -0.13 9.63
N ARG A 228 -5.59 -1.21 8.96
CA ARG A 228 -6.36 -1.74 7.83
C ARG A 228 -6.50 -3.25 7.91
N PRO A 229 -7.65 -3.80 7.49
CA PRO A 229 -7.82 -5.24 7.36
C PRO A 229 -6.89 -5.78 6.27
N LEU A 230 -6.53 -7.05 6.40
CA LEU A 230 -5.77 -7.73 5.35
C LEU A 230 -6.59 -7.75 4.06
N PRO A 231 -5.96 -7.46 2.91
CA PRO A 231 -6.59 -7.71 1.63
C PRO A 231 -6.80 -9.22 1.43
N ARG A 232 -7.86 -9.61 0.72
CA ARG A 232 -8.23 -11.02 0.48
C ARG A 232 -7.08 -11.89 -0.03
N ARG A 233 -6.20 -11.33 -0.87
CA ARG A 233 -5.02 -12.00 -1.43
C ARG A 233 -3.99 -12.43 -0.37
N GLU A 234 -3.97 -11.74 0.77
CA GLU A 234 -3.11 -12.04 1.91
C GLU A 234 -3.85 -12.90 2.93
N SER A 235 -5.10 -12.58 3.29
CA SER A 235 -5.84 -13.33 4.31
C SER A 235 -6.10 -14.81 3.95
N SER A 236 -6.02 -15.17 2.66
CA SER A 236 -6.14 -16.57 2.22
C SER A 236 -4.84 -17.38 2.31
N VAL A 237 -3.68 -16.73 2.45
CA VAL A 237 -2.37 -17.42 2.35
C VAL A 237 -1.37 -17.06 3.46
N ARG A 238 -1.63 -16.00 4.23
CA ARG A 238 -0.79 -15.50 5.32
C ARG A 238 -1.51 -15.68 6.66
N GLN A 239 -0.75 -16.02 7.69
CA GLN A 239 -1.24 -16.20 9.07
C GLN A 239 -0.33 -15.51 10.11
N ASP A 240 0.75 -14.87 9.65
CA ASP A 240 1.82 -14.28 10.44
C ASP A 240 1.51 -12.87 10.99
N TYR A 241 0.44 -12.23 10.51
CA TYR A 241 -0.05 -10.92 10.97
C TYR A 241 -1.56 -10.79 10.74
N GLN A 242 -2.18 -9.82 11.42
CA GLN A 242 -3.64 -9.63 11.45
C GLN A 242 -4.07 -8.22 11.05
N VAL A 243 -3.14 -7.26 10.96
CA VAL A 243 -3.43 -5.88 10.56
C VAL A 243 -2.27 -5.30 9.76
N LEU A 244 -2.61 -4.40 8.83
CA LEU A 244 -1.66 -3.51 8.18
C LEU A 244 -1.73 -2.14 8.87
N VAL A 245 -0.61 -1.64 9.37
CA VAL A 245 -0.51 -0.35 10.06
C VAL A 245 0.39 0.58 9.25
N GLY A 246 -0.05 1.78 8.94
CA GLY A 246 0.81 2.77 8.28
C GLY A 246 0.04 3.93 7.69
N THR A 247 0.54 4.50 6.61
CA THR A 247 -0.01 5.73 6.01
C THR A 247 -0.47 5.53 4.57
N ASN A 248 -1.36 6.41 4.13
CA ASN A 248 -1.82 6.54 2.76
C ASN A 248 -1.38 7.89 2.20
N ARG A 249 -0.87 7.88 0.96
CA ARG A 249 -0.62 9.09 0.20
C ARG A 249 -1.41 9.04 -1.10
N HIS A 250 -2.15 10.09 -1.40
CA HIS A 250 -2.75 10.31 -2.73
C HIS A 250 -2.01 11.44 -3.40
N THR A 251 -1.54 11.26 -4.63
CA THR A 251 -0.83 12.30 -5.38
C THR A 251 -1.46 12.46 -6.74
N ILE A 252 -1.90 13.68 -7.06
CA ILE A 252 -2.46 14.00 -8.38
C ILE A 252 -1.33 14.21 -9.39
N THR A 253 -1.46 13.59 -10.55
CA THR A 253 -0.53 13.67 -11.68
C THR A 253 -1.23 14.30 -12.89
N PRO A 254 -0.51 14.72 -13.93
CA PRO A 254 -1.11 15.37 -15.09
C PRO A 254 -2.27 14.60 -15.74
N THR A 255 -2.19 13.27 -15.78
CA THR A 255 -3.15 12.41 -16.49
C THR A 255 -3.88 11.41 -15.58
N GLY A 256 -3.73 11.54 -14.26
CA GLY A 256 -4.32 10.60 -13.29
C GLY A 256 -3.83 10.85 -11.88
N TRP A 257 -3.72 9.82 -11.06
CA TRP A 257 -3.29 9.95 -9.67
C TRP A 257 -2.66 8.64 -9.19
N VAL A 258 -1.90 8.71 -8.10
CA VAL A 258 -1.24 7.57 -7.46
C VAL A 258 -1.70 7.46 -6.02
N GLN A 259 -2.02 6.24 -5.59
CA GLN A 259 -2.16 5.89 -4.18
C GLN A 259 -0.95 5.08 -3.72
N GLU A 260 -0.27 5.56 -2.70
CA GLU A 260 0.87 4.89 -2.09
C GLU A 260 0.51 4.49 -0.66
N GLU A 261 0.84 3.25 -0.29
CA GLU A 261 0.58 2.72 1.04
C GLU A 261 1.88 2.20 1.66
N GLU A 262 2.39 2.91 2.66
CA GLU A 262 3.49 2.41 3.49
C GLU A 262 2.87 1.57 4.61
N ASN A 263 3.27 0.30 4.71
CA ASN A 263 2.61 -0.69 5.55
C ASN A 263 3.60 -1.48 6.41
N PHE A 264 3.34 -1.48 7.71
CA PHE A 264 3.84 -2.47 8.64
C PHE A 264 2.85 -3.63 8.74
N LYS A 265 3.35 -4.85 8.65
CA LYS A 265 2.59 -6.09 8.87
C LYS A 265 2.68 -6.44 10.34
N VAL A 266 1.56 -6.33 11.07
CA VAL A 266 1.57 -6.41 12.53
C VAL A 266 0.68 -7.53 13.05
N ALA A 267 1.22 -8.32 13.97
CA ALA A 267 0.47 -9.37 14.65
C ALA A 267 -0.29 -8.84 15.85
N LEU A 268 -1.49 -9.36 16.06
CA LEU A 268 -2.37 -8.99 17.17
C LEU A 268 -2.63 -10.22 18.06
N ASP A 269 -2.86 -9.97 19.34
CA ASP A 269 -3.38 -10.98 20.29
C ASP A 269 -4.89 -10.79 20.52
N ALA A 270 -5.37 -9.56 20.40
CA ALA A 270 -6.78 -9.18 20.49
C ALA A 270 -7.02 -7.88 19.68
N PRO A 271 -8.28 -7.45 19.44
CA PRO A 271 -8.55 -6.16 18.80
C PRO A 271 -7.89 -5.02 19.58
N GLY A 272 -7.13 -4.17 18.88
CA GLY A 272 -6.37 -3.05 19.46
C GLY A 272 -5.16 -3.46 20.29
N GLN A 273 -4.86 -4.75 20.42
CA GLN A 273 -3.75 -5.26 21.23
C GLN A 273 -2.67 -5.87 20.34
N LEU A 274 -1.58 -5.11 20.17
CA LEU A 274 -0.37 -5.60 19.52
C LEU A 274 0.19 -6.81 20.26
N ARG A 275 0.68 -7.80 19.52
CA ARG A 275 1.35 -8.95 20.12
C ARG A 275 2.64 -8.51 20.79
N GLU A 276 2.73 -8.72 22.10
CA GLU A 276 3.88 -8.28 22.92
C GLU A 276 5.19 -8.99 22.56
N SER A 277 5.13 -10.14 21.89
CA SER A 277 6.28 -11.03 21.67
C SER A 277 6.86 -11.01 20.26
N GLN A 278 6.66 -9.94 19.47
CA GLN A 278 7.51 -9.71 18.31
C GLN A 278 8.77 -8.96 18.77
N PRO A 279 9.98 -9.46 18.47
CA PRO A 279 11.23 -8.80 18.89
C PRO A 279 11.35 -7.38 18.36
#